data_AF-A0A1Q3KA52-F1
#
_entry.id   AF-A0A1Q3KA52-F1
#
_cell.length_a   1.000
_cell.length_b   1.000
_cell.length_c   1.000
_cell.angle_alpha   90.00
_cell.angle_beta   90.00
_cell.angle_gamma   90.00
#
_symmetry.space_group_name_H-M   'P 1'
#
loop_
_entity.id
_entity.type
_entity.pdbx_description
1 polymer ?
#
loop_
_entity_poly.entity_id
_entity_poly.type
_entity_poly.pdbx_seq_one_letter_code
_entity_poly.pdbx_strand_id
1 'polypeptide(L)'
;MTEDLLRKTTELHQAGKLDRAARGYRRILEIDPRNEDTLYRYGQLLACKGDHAAARRLFERLTLVRTDNYKPWLLLGQCCEALGQFLDAAEAYREVIRLQPAVPGIFSKLANVSVRAGRIEDARKTLMAGLEVVAIDIAGGASLSLH
;
A
#
# COMPACT_ATOMS: atom_id res chain seq x y z
N MET A 1 -9.52 11.33 -24.18
CA MET A 1 -8.12 11.21 -24.67
C MET A 1 -7.25 10.40 -23.70
N THR A 2 -7.30 10.68 -22.39
CA THR A 2 -6.53 9.93 -21.38
C THR A 2 -7.07 8.52 -21.09
N GLU A 3 -8.40 8.33 -21.08
CA GLU A 3 -9.02 7.01 -20.84
C GLU A 3 -8.69 5.97 -21.91
N ASP A 4 -8.75 6.32 -23.19
CA ASP A 4 -8.37 5.41 -24.28
C ASP A 4 -6.88 5.03 -24.20
N LEU A 5 -6.04 6.00 -23.86
CA LEU A 5 -4.62 5.77 -23.63
C LEU A 5 -4.39 4.84 -22.42
N LEU A 6 -5.16 5.01 -21.33
CA LEU A 6 -5.09 4.15 -20.14
C LEU A 6 -5.54 2.72 -20.45
N ARG A 7 -6.62 2.55 -21.20
CA ARG A 7 -7.10 1.23 -21.67
C ARG A 7 -6.02 0.51 -22.46
N LYS A 8 -5.50 1.15 -23.53
CA LYS A 8 -4.43 0.57 -24.36
C LYS A 8 -3.16 0.27 -23.58
N THR A 9 -2.79 1.14 -22.63
CA THR A 9 -1.62 0.94 -21.77
C THR A 9 -1.80 -0.27 -20.85
N THR A 10 -3.01 -0.44 -20.33
CA THR A 10 -3.35 -1.58 -19.46
C THR A 10 -3.38 -2.90 -20.24
N GLU A 11 -3.87 -2.90 -21.49
CA GLU A 11 -3.78 -4.06 -22.39
C GLU A 11 -2.32 -4.47 -22.63
N LEU A 12 -1.43 -3.49 -22.86
CA LEU A 12 0.01 -3.75 -23.00
C LEU A 12 0.63 -4.33 -21.72
N HIS A 13 0.19 -3.86 -20.56
CA HIS A 13 0.62 -4.38 -19.26
C HIS A 13 0.19 -5.84 -19.10
N GLN A 14 -1.08 -6.16 -19.35
CA GLN A 14 -1.62 -7.52 -19.27
C GLN A 14 -0.95 -8.47 -20.27
N ALA A 15 -0.59 -7.97 -21.45
CA ALA A 15 0.15 -8.73 -22.47
C ALA A 15 1.64 -8.91 -22.15
N GLY A 16 2.13 -8.51 -20.97
CA GLY A 16 3.53 -8.63 -20.56
C GLY A 16 4.48 -7.66 -21.28
N LYS A 17 3.97 -6.71 -22.08
CA LYS A 17 4.77 -5.71 -22.80
C LYS A 17 5.12 -4.55 -21.87
N LEU A 18 5.81 -4.87 -20.77
CA LEU A 18 5.99 -3.99 -19.61
C LEU A 18 6.66 -2.65 -19.95
N ASP A 19 7.62 -2.63 -20.88
CA ASP A 19 8.31 -1.38 -21.25
C ASP A 19 7.40 -0.44 -22.06
N ARG A 20 6.52 -1.00 -22.90
CA ARG A 20 5.53 -0.22 -23.63
C ARG A 20 4.46 0.31 -22.68
N ALA A 21 4.03 -0.51 -21.72
CA ALA A 21 3.10 -0.11 -20.67
C ALA A 21 3.67 1.03 -19.81
N ALA A 22 4.93 0.91 -19.37
CA ALA A 22 5.60 1.96 -18.58
C ALA A 22 5.65 3.30 -19.30
N ARG A 23 5.94 3.31 -20.61
CA ARG A 23 5.89 4.55 -21.43
C ARG A 23 4.48 5.12 -21.52
N GLY A 24 3.47 4.27 -21.70
CA GLY A 24 2.07 4.69 -21.72
C GLY A 24 1.64 5.33 -20.40
N TYR A 25 1.97 4.69 -19.27
CA TYR A 25 1.67 5.21 -17.94
C TYR A 25 2.36 6.54 -17.67
N ARG A 26 3.64 6.68 -18.05
CA ARG A 26 4.36 7.95 -17.92
C ARG A 26 3.66 9.08 -18.69
N ARG A 27 3.27 8.82 -19.94
CA ARG A 27 2.56 9.80 -20.77
C ARG A 27 1.20 10.18 -20.17
N ILE A 28 0.50 9.24 -19.55
CA ILE A 28 -0.75 9.54 -18.84
C ILE A 28 -0.47 10.46 -17.65
N LEU A 29 0.56 10.19 -16.85
CA LEU A 29 0.92 11.05 -15.70
C LEU A 29 1.51 12.41 -16.08
N GLU A 30 2.02 12.57 -17.29
CA GLU A 30 2.39 13.88 -17.86
C GLU A 30 1.15 14.73 -18.18
N ILE A 31 0.04 14.09 -18.60
CA ILE A 31 -1.22 14.76 -18.93
C ILE A 31 -2.07 14.99 -17.66
N ASP A 32 -2.19 13.96 -16.83
CA ASP A 32 -2.93 13.96 -15.58
C ASP A 32 -2.05 13.40 -14.45
N PRO A 33 -1.32 14.28 -13.74
CA PRO A 33 -0.46 13.89 -12.64
C PRO A 33 -1.20 13.26 -11.44
N ARG A 34 -2.52 13.38 -11.35
CA ARG A 34 -3.30 12.84 -10.23
C ARG A 34 -4.14 11.63 -10.65
N ASN A 35 -3.93 11.09 -11.85
CA ASN A 35 -4.66 9.94 -12.33
C ASN A 35 -4.46 8.71 -11.42
N GLU A 36 -5.48 8.41 -10.62
CA GLU A 36 -5.43 7.41 -9.56
C GLU A 36 -5.07 6.02 -10.09
N ASP A 37 -5.77 5.57 -11.13
CA ASP A 37 -5.57 4.26 -11.75
C ASP A 37 -4.15 4.10 -12.30
N THR A 38 -3.62 5.15 -12.91
CA THR A 38 -2.27 5.13 -13.46
C THR A 38 -1.22 5.12 -12.36
N LEU A 39 -1.37 5.95 -11.32
CA LEU A 39 -0.46 5.94 -10.17
C LEU A 39 -0.41 4.54 -9.53
N TYR A 40 -1.57 3.90 -9.35
CA TYR A 40 -1.66 2.55 -8.80
C TYR A 40 -1.01 1.50 -9.71
N ARG A 41 -1.45 1.40 -10.98
CA ARG A 41 -0.99 0.34 -11.90
C ARG A 41 0.48 0.49 -12.28
N TYR A 42 0.96 1.73 -12.43
CA TYR A 42 2.37 1.97 -12.74
C TYR A 42 3.25 1.71 -11.53
N GLY A 43 2.82 2.13 -10.33
CA GLY A 43 3.51 1.81 -9.08
C GLY A 43 3.66 0.30 -8.89
N GLN A 44 2.59 -0.47 -9.12
CA GLN A 44 2.64 -1.93 -9.07
C GLN A 44 3.61 -2.53 -10.09
N LEU A 45 3.57 -2.06 -11.34
CA LEU A 45 4.48 -2.52 -12.39
C LEU A 45 5.95 -2.31 -11.99
N LEU A 46 6.28 -1.15 -11.42
CA LEU A 46 7.64 -0.82 -10.98
C LEU A 46 8.05 -1.68 -9.78
N ALA A 47 7.17 -1.86 -8.80
CA ALA A 47 7.42 -2.72 -7.65
C ALA A 47 7.65 -4.18 -8.07
N CYS A 48 6.87 -4.71 -9.03
CA CYS A 48 7.09 -6.05 -9.60
C CYS A 48 8.41 -6.19 -10.35
N LYS A 49 8.92 -5.09 -10.93
CA LYS A 49 10.25 -5.05 -11.56
C LYS A 49 11.39 -4.86 -10.56
N GLY A 50 11.10 -4.71 -9.26
CA GLY A 50 12.10 -4.45 -8.23
C GLY A 50 12.51 -2.98 -8.10
N ASP A 51 11.93 -2.07 -8.90
CA ASP A 51 12.16 -0.63 -8.77
C ASP A 51 11.25 -0.04 -7.68
N HIS A 52 11.54 -0.45 -6.44
CA HIS A 52 10.80 -0.03 -5.25
C HIS A 52 10.95 1.46 -4.98
N ALA A 53 12.05 2.09 -5.40
CA ALA A 53 12.28 3.52 -5.23
C ALA A 53 11.34 4.35 -6.10
N ALA A 54 11.17 4.00 -7.38
CA ALA A 54 10.22 4.68 -8.25
C ALA A 54 8.76 4.35 -7.86
N ALA A 55 8.48 3.10 -7.48
CA ALA A 55 7.16 2.71 -6.99
C ALA A 55 6.75 3.49 -5.73
N ARG A 56 7.66 3.65 -4.76
CA ARG A 56 7.46 4.47 -3.55
C ARG A 56 6.94 5.86 -3.89
N ARG A 57 7.61 6.58 -4.80
CA ARG A 57 7.20 7.94 -5.21
C ARG A 57 5.80 8.01 -5.81
N LEU A 58 5.39 6.97 -6.55
CA LEU A 58 4.04 6.89 -7.11
C LEU A 58 2.99 6.61 -6.03
N PHE A 59 3.30 5.74 -5.07
CA PHE A 59 2.41 5.46 -3.96
C PHE A 59 2.30 6.62 -2.97
N GLU A 60 3.38 7.37 -2.71
CA GLU A 60 3.33 8.64 -1.97
C GLU A 60 2.40 9.66 -2.63
N ARG A 61 2.41 9.75 -3.96
CA ARG A 61 1.43 10.61 -4.67
C ARG A 61 0.01 10.05 -4.54
N LEU A 62 -0.14 8.73 -4.56
CA LEU A 62 -1.45 8.08 -4.47
C LEU A 62 -2.08 8.23 -3.08
N THR A 63 -1.30 8.30 -1.99
CA THR A 63 -1.83 8.58 -0.65
C THR A 63 -2.42 9.99 -0.56
N LEU A 64 -1.90 10.94 -1.33
CA LEU A 64 -2.44 12.31 -1.42
C LEU A 64 -3.71 12.40 -2.28
N VAL A 65 -3.92 11.45 -3.20
CA VAL A 65 -5.12 11.39 -4.05
C VAL A 65 -6.24 10.61 -3.35
N ARG A 66 -5.91 9.52 -2.65
CA ARG A 66 -6.86 8.69 -1.90
C ARG A 66 -6.62 8.80 -0.40
N THR A 67 -7.02 9.92 0.18
CA THR A 67 -6.78 10.23 1.60
C THR A 67 -7.46 9.25 2.56
N ASP A 68 -8.60 8.70 2.14
CA ASP A 68 -9.48 7.88 3.00
C ASP A 68 -9.33 6.37 2.71
N ASN A 69 -8.29 5.99 1.94
CA ASN A 69 -8.04 4.62 1.56
C ASN A 69 -6.72 4.12 2.14
N TYR A 70 -6.74 3.00 2.85
CA TYR A 70 -5.52 2.42 3.43
C TYR A 70 -4.61 1.74 2.39
N LYS A 71 -5.13 1.34 1.23
CA LYS A 71 -4.38 0.52 0.25
C LYS A 71 -3.10 1.21 -0.26
N PRO A 72 -3.09 2.51 -0.60
CA PRO A 72 -1.86 3.21 -0.99
C PRO A 72 -0.82 3.23 0.13
N TRP A 73 -1.24 3.44 1.38
CA TRP A 73 -0.34 3.38 2.54
C TRP A 73 0.27 2.00 2.75
N LEU A 74 -0.52 0.94 2.54
CA LEU A 74 -0.02 -0.45 2.58
C LEU A 74 1.05 -0.71 1.52
N LEU A 75 0.81 -0.27 0.28
CA LEU A 75 1.78 -0.41 -0.83
C LEU A 75 3.04 0.43 -0.61
N LEU A 76 2.88 1.63 -0.06
CA LEU A 76 4.00 2.48 0.33
C LEU A 76 4.87 1.81 1.39
N GLY A 77 4.27 1.28 2.45
CA GLY A 77 4.98 0.55 3.51
C GLY A 77 5.75 -0.66 2.99
N GLN A 78 5.16 -1.43 2.06
CA GLN A 78 5.82 -2.55 1.41
C GLN A 78 7.04 -2.12 0.58
N CYS A 79 6.95 -0.99 -0.13
CA CYS A 79 8.09 -0.46 -0.88
C CYS A 79 9.21 0.03 0.04
N CYS A 80 8.87 0.74 1.12
CA CYS A 80 9.86 1.17 2.12
C CYS A 80 10.53 -0.02 2.80
N GLU A 81 9.78 -1.07 3.12
CA GLU A 81 10.33 -2.31 3.69
C GLU A 81 11.32 -3.00 2.73
N ALA A 82 10.97 -3.09 1.44
CA ALA A 82 11.85 -3.65 0.41
C ALA A 82 13.14 -2.82 0.22
N LEU A 83 13.08 -1.50 0.46
CA LEU A 83 14.23 -0.59 0.40
C LEU A 83 15.06 -0.58 1.70
N GLY A 84 14.66 -1.32 2.74
CA GLY A 84 15.32 -1.28 4.04
C GLY A 84 15.01 -0.03 4.88
N GLN A 85 14.05 0.78 4.45
CA GLN A 85 13.63 2.03 5.10
C GLN A 85 12.58 1.72 6.16
N PHE A 86 13.00 1.04 7.24
CA PHE A 86 12.07 0.46 8.21
C PHE A 86 11.26 1.47 9.02
N LEU A 87 11.82 2.67 9.26
CA LEU A 87 11.10 3.74 9.96
C LEU A 87 9.95 4.29 9.09
N ASP A 88 10.22 4.59 7.82
CA ASP A 88 9.20 5.04 6.87
C ASP A 88 8.12 3.96 6.66
N ALA A 89 8.53 2.68 6.61
CA ALA A 89 7.59 1.56 6.52
C ALA A 89 6.68 1.48 7.75
N ALA A 90 7.23 1.71 8.95
CA ALA A 90 6.46 1.73 10.18
C ALA A 90 5.43 2.86 10.19
N GLU A 91 5.79 4.06 9.73
CA GLU A 91 4.85 5.18 9.61
C GLU A 91 3.71 4.86 8.63
N ALA A 92 4.04 4.32 7.46
CA ALA A 92 3.03 3.95 6.47
C ALA A 92 2.06 2.87 7.02
N TYR A 93 2.57 1.86 7.74
CA TYR A 93 1.70 0.84 8.36
C TYR A 93 0.86 1.38 9.53
N ARG A 94 1.33 2.39 10.27
CA ARG A 94 0.50 3.09 11.26
C ARG A 94 -0.68 3.80 10.61
N GLU A 95 -0.49 4.44 9.45
CA GLU A 95 -1.58 5.04 8.70
C GLU A 95 -2.61 4.00 8.21
N VAL A 96 -2.16 2.79 7.84
CA VAL A 96 -3.07 1.68 7.53
C VAL A 96 -3.92 1.33 8.75
N ILE A 97 -3.31 1.19 9.94
CA ILE A 97 -4.03 0.88 11.19
C ILE A 97 -5.01 2.00 11.54
N ARG A 98 -4.62 3.26 11.37
CA ARG A 98 -5.47 4.42 11.63
C ARG A 98 -6.71 4.44 10.74
N LEU A 99 -6.56 4.10 9.46
CA LEU A 99 -7.65 4.08 8.48
C LEU A 99 -8.51 2.82 8.58
N GLN A 100 -7.88 1.66 8.77
CA GLN A 100 -8.53 0.36 8.85
C GLN A 100 -7.72 -0.60 9.73
N PRO A 101 -8.03 -0.69 11.04
CA PRO A 101 -7.29 -1.55 11.96
C PRO A 101 -7.51 -3.05 11.70
N ALA A 102 -8.64 -3.42 11.07
CA ALA A 102 -9.00 -4.81 10.75
C ALA A 102 -8.25 -5.39 9.53
N VAL A 103 -7.28 -4.68 8.93
CA VAL A 103 -6.50 -5.21 7.80
C VAL A 103 -5.69 -6.44 8.25
N PRO A 104 -5.88 -7.61 7.63
CA PRO A 104 -5.20 -8.82 8.05
C PRO A 104 -3.67 -8.67 8.05
N GLY A 105 -3.04 -9.06 9.16
CA GLY A 105 -1.59 -9.07 9.33
C GLY A 105 -0.93 -7.69 9.42
N ILE A 106 -1.68 -6.57 9.49
CA ILE A 106 -1.07 -5.24 9.54
C ILE A 106 -0.23 -5.02 10.80
N PHE A 107 -0.72 -5.46 11.96
CA PHE A 107 0.03 -5.37 13.22
C PHE A 107 1.32 -6.21 13.17
N SER A 108 1.27 -7.38 12.53
CA SER A 108 2.46 -8.22 12.30
C SER A 108 3.47 -7.54 11.36
N LYS A 109 3.00 -6.87 10.32
CA LYS A 109 3.86 -6.08 9.42
C LYS A 109 4.55 -4.94 10.15
N LEU A 110 3.80 -4.15 10.92
CA LEU A 110 4.36 -3.05 11.72
C LEU A 110 5.34 -3.56 12.78
N ALA A 111 5.02 -4.66 13.46
CA ALA A 111 5.91 -5.26 14.44
C ALA A 111 7.23 -5.74 13.80
N ASN A 112 7.17 -6.42 12.66
CA ASN A 112 8.37 -6.89 11.94
C ASN A 112 9.28 -5.71 11.56
N VAL A 113 8.75 -4.67 10.90
CA VAL A 113 9.58 -3.52 10.54
C VAL A 113 10.11 -2.77 11.76
N SER A 114 9.37 -2.76 12.87
CA SER A 114 9.83 -2.14 14.13
C SER A 114 11.01 -2.90 14.74
N VAL A 115 10.98 -4.24 14.71
CA VAL A 115 12.14 -5.07 15.10
C VAL A 115 13.33 -4.80 14.19
N ARG A 116 13.14 -4.76 12.86
CA ARG A 116 14.21 -4.46 11.90
C ARG A 116 14.78 -3.04 12.05
N ALA A 117 13.98 -2.11 12.57
CA ALA A 117 14.40 -0.76 12.94
C ALA A 117 15.09 -0.67 14.32
N GLY A 118 15.25 -1.78 15.05
CA GLY A 118 15.79 -1.81 16.42
C GLY A 118 14.83 -1.32 17.51
N ARG A 119 13.56 -1.06 17.17
CA ARG A 119 12.52 -0.59 18.11
C ARG A 119 11.67 -1.75 18.63
N ILE A 120 12.31 -2.64 19.38
CA ILE A 120 11.67 -3.88 19.86
C ILE A 120 10.49 -3.59 20.80
N GLU A 121 10.59 -2.56 21.65
CA GLU A 121 9.51 -2.20 22.57
C GLU A 121 8.26 -1.68 21.84
N ASP A 122 8.43 -0.95 20.73
CA ASP A 122 7.33 -0.50 19.87
C ASP A 122 6.65 -1.70 19.19
N ALA A 123 7.43 -2.70 18.76
CA ALA A 123 6.91 -3.93 18.16
C ALA A 123 6.02 -4.69 19.14
N ARG A 124 6.47 -4.84 20.39
CA ARG A 124 5.72 -5.51 21.47
C ARG A 124 4.38 -4.83 21.72
N LYS A 125 4.38 -3.50 21.87
CA LYS A 125 3.15 -2.70 22.07
C LYS A 125 2.19 -2.86 20.90
N THR A 126 2.70 -2.82 19.68
CA THR A 126 1.89 -2.98 18.46
C THR A 126 1.18 -4.33 18.41
N LEU A 127 1.88 -5.42 18.74
CA LEU A 127 1.27 -6.76 18.74
C LEU A 127 0.19 -6.89 19.80
N MET A 128 0.38 -6.34 21.00
CA MET A 128 -0.65 -6.34 22.04
C MET A 128 -1.91 -5.60 21.59
N ALA A 129 -1.76 -4.40 21.02
CA ALA A 129 -2.89 -3.64 20.47
C ALA A 129 -3.62 -4.40 19.37
N GLY A 130 -2.89 -5.11 18.50
CA GLY A 130 -3.49 -5.95 17.46
C GLY A 130 -4.32 -7.11 18.01
N LEU A 131 -3.87 -7.74 19.09
CA LEU A 131 -4.61 -8.81 19.77
C LEU A 131 -5.91 -8.30 20.39
N GLU A 132 -5.89 -7.11 20.99
CA GLU A 132 -7.10 -6.48 21.55
C GLU A 132 -8.14 -6.18 20.46
N VAL A 133 -7.73 -5.64 19.31
CA VAL A 133 -8.64 -5.38 18.18
C VAL A 133 -9.25 -6.68 17.65
N VAL A 134 -8.44 -7.72 17.45
CA VAL A 134 -8.94 -9.03 16.99
C VAL A 134 -9.89 -9.66 18.01
N ALA A 135 -9.59 -9.54 19.31
CA ALA A 135 -10.44 -10.05 20.37
C ALA A 135 -11.81 -9.35 20.42
N ILE A 136 -11.85 -8.02 20.22
CA ILE A 136 -13.09 -7.25 20.13
C ILE A 136 -13.93 -7.68 18.91
N ASP A 137 -13.30 -7.89 17.75
CA ASP A 137 -13.99 -8.31 16.52
C ASP A 137 -14.64 -9.70 16.69
N ILE A 138 -13.93 -10.66 17.29
CA ILE A 138 -14.46 -12.00 17.59
C ILE A 138 -15.64 -11.91 18.59
N ALA A 139 -15.52 -11.08 19.64
CA ALA A 139 -16.56 -10.93 20.64
C ALA A 139 -17.81 -10.18 20.10
N GLY A 140 -17.61 -9.21 19.20
CA GLY A 140 -18.69 -8.44 18.56
C GLY A 140 -19.39 -9.18 17.41
N GLY A 141 -18.70 -10.11 16.73
CA GLY A 141 -19.32 -10.97 15.72
C GLY A 141 -20.20 -12.09 16.30
N ALA A 142 -19.96 -12.49 17.55
CA ALA A 142 -20.73 -13.54 18.23
C ALA A 142 -22.10 -13.06 18.75
N SER A 143 -22.38 -11.76 18.78
CA SER A 143 -23.62 -11.19 19.33
C SER A 143 -24.73 -10.91 18.29
N LEU A 144 -24.52 -11.22 17.00
CA LEU A 144 -25.47 -10.94 15.92
C LEU A 144 -26.26 -12.17 15.39
N SER A 145 -26.18 -13.33 16.03
CA SER A 145 -26.84 -14.58 15.57
C SER A 145 -27.92 -15.15 16.49
N LEU A 146 -28.54 -14.33 17.35
CA LEU A 146 -29.72 -14.73 18.12
C LEU A 146 -30.80 -13.65 18.00
N HIS A 147 -31.63 -13.72 16.95
CA HIS A 147 -33.03 -13.27 16.93
C HIS A 147 -33.78 -14.10 15.90
#